data_AF-A0A436C4M2-F1
#
_entry.id   AF-A0A436C4M2-F1
#
_cell.length_a   1.000
_cell.length_b   1.000
_cell.length_c   1.000
_cell.angle_alpha   90.00
_cell.angle_beta   90.00
_cell.angle_gamma   90.00
#
_symmetry.space_group_name_H-M   'P 1'
#
loop_
_entity.id
_entity.type
_entity.pdbx_description
1 polymer ?
#
loop_
_entity_poly.entity_id
_entity_poly.type
_entity_poly.pdbx_seq_one_letter_code
_entity_poly.pdbx_strand_id
1 'polypeptide(L)'
;FIAETGSEGSGGAAWLHYVCDEVRAAIDLEAPIEGICLYPITAYPGWDNSRHAEVGLFSVVQADGSRHVRKPIAEELARQRALFTANLTR
;
A
#
# COMPACT_ATOMS: atom_id res chain seq x y z
N PHE A 1 -0.65 15.18 0.41
CA PHE A 1 -0.73 13.71 0.60
C PHE A 1 -0.85 13.02 -0.77
N ILE A 2 -0.40 11.76 -0.89
CA ILE A 2 -0.72 10.90 -2.05
C ILE A 2 -2.10 10.30 -1.81
N ALA A 3 -3.07 10.67 -2.65
CA ALA A 3 -4.47 10.31 -2.47
C ALA A 3 -4.74 8.82 -2.69
N GLU A 4 -4.05 8.20 -3.64
CA GLU A 4 -4.21 6.79 -3.99
C GLU A 4 -2.91 6.24 -4.55
N THR A 5 -2.52 5.06 -4.10
CA THR A 5 -1.42 4.30 -4.67
C THR A 5 -1.60 2.81 -4.41
N GLY A 6 -1.21 1.97 -5.37
CA GLY A 6 -1.32 0.53 -5.26
C GLY A 6 -0.88 -0.16 -6.55
N SER A 7 -0.67 -1.48 -6.45
CA SER A 7 -0.40 -2.34 -7.60
C SER A 7 -1.25 -3.59 -7.50
N GLU A 8 -1.57 -4.16 -8.65
CA GLU A 8 -2.20 -5.47 -8.75
C GLU A 8 -1.18 -6.61 -8.63
N GLY A 9 -1.66 -7.77 -8.19
CA GLY A 9 -0.94 -9.04 -8.20
C GLY A 9 0.26 -9.01 -7.26
N SER A 10 1.34 -9.66 -7.66
CA SER A 10 2.57 -9.75 -6.88
C SER A 10 3.33 -8.42 -6.75
N GLY A 11 2.95 -7.37 -7.49
CA GLY A 11 3.64 -6.08 -7.50
C GLY A 11 3.45 -5.25 -6.22
N GLY A 12 2.48 -5.57 -5.37
CA GLY A 12 2.08 -4.73 -4.23
C GLY A 12 3.23 -4.36 -3.27
N ALA A 13 4.08 -5.31 -2.89
CA ALA A 13 5.21 -5.04 -2.01
C ALA A 13 6.31 -4.19 -2.69
N ALA A 14 6.66 -4.52 -3.94
CA ALA A 14 7.66 -3.76 -4.68
C ALA A 14 7.20 -2.32 -4.98
N TRP A 15 5.91 -2.15 -5.27
CA TRP A 15 5.31 -0.84 -5.48
C TRP A 15 5.30 0.01 -4.21
N LEU A 16 4.89 -0.58 -3.07
CA LEU A 16 4.90 0.12 -1.79
C LEU A 16 6.32 0.53 -1.38
N HIS A 17 7.31 -0.36 -1.62
CA HIS A 17 8.72 -0.04 -1.45
C HIS A 17 9.11 1.21 -2.23
N TYR A 18 8.92 1.17 -3.56
CA TYR A 18 9.26 2.25 -4.46
C TYR A 18 8.60 3.58 -4.05
N VAL A 19 7.28 3.59 -3.84
CA VAL A 19 6.56 4.83 -3.50
C VAL A 19 7.02 5.42 -2.17
N CYS A 20 7.23 4.60 -1.15
CA CYS A 20 7.69 5.09 0.14
C CYS A 20 9.14 5.63 0.08
N ASP A 21 10.00 5.01 -0.73
CA ASP A 21 11.38 5.45 -0.94
C ASP A 21 11.40 6.83 -1.65
N GLU A 22 10.62 7.00 -2.72
CA GLU A 22 10.47 8.29 -3.41
C GLU A 22 9.85 9.37 -2.52
N VAL A 23 8.86 9.02 -1.69
CA VAL A 23 8.25 9.97 -0.75
C VAL A 23 9.25 10.45 0.29
N ARG A 24 10.09 9.56 0.84
CA ARG A 24 11.15 9.99 1.76
C ARG A 24 12.16 10.91 1.06
N ALA A 25 12.60 10.57 -0.15
CA ALA A 25 13.50 11.43 -0.92
C ALA A 25 12.88 12.82 -1.21
N ALA A 26 11.58 12.87 -1.54
CA ALA A 26 10.87 14.12 -1.74
C ALA A 26 10.75 14.95 -0.45
N ILE A 27 10.48 14.29 0.70
CA ILE A 27 10.46 14.96 2.01
C ILE A 27 11.84 15.52 2.37
N ASP A 28 12.93 14.79 2.07
CA ASP A 28 14.30 15.28 2.27
C ASP A 28 14.63 16.51 1.39
N LEU A 29 13.88 16.71 0.30
CA LEU A 29 13.91 17.90 -0.56
C LEU A 29 12.85 18.95 -0.18
N GLU A 30 12.34 18.89 1.06
CA GLU A 30 11.36 19.83 1.63
C GLU A 30 9.96 19.80 0.97
N ALA A 31 9.63 18.76 0.20
CA ALA A 31 8.27 18.61 -0.32
C ALA A 31 7.28 18.31 0.82
N PRO A 32 6.12 19.03 0.92
CA PRO A 32 5.18 18.89 2.03
C PRO A 32 4.25 17.66 1.87
N ILE A 33 4.83 16.46 1.85
CA ILE A 33 4.06 15.21 1.73
C ILE A 33 3.69 14.70 3.13
N GLU A 34 2.43 14.88 3.50
CA GLU A 34 1.92 14.53 4.84
C GLU A 34 1.41 13.08 4.97
N GLY A 35 1.40 12.30 3.90
CA GLY A 35 0.88 10.93 3.97
C GLY A 35 0.75 10.22 2.62
N ILE A 36 0.58 8.89 2.72
CA ILE A 36 0.43 7.97 1.60
C ILE A 36 -0.82 7.12 1.84
N CYS A 37 -1.77 7.16 0.90
CA CYS A 37 -2.98 6.35 0.97
C CYS A 37 -2.83 5.07 0.13
N LEU A 38 -2.87 3.91 0.78
CA LEU A 38 -2.95 2.61 0.10
C LEU A 38 -4.38 2.39 -0.40
N TYR A 39 -4.59 2.59 -1.70
CA TYR A 39 -5.88 2.37 -2.34
C TYR A 39 -5.75 1.38 -3.51
N PRO A 40 -6.66 0.39 -3.57
CA PRO A 40 -7.65 0.06 -2.55
C PRO A 40 -7.00 -0.68 -1.37
N ILE A 41 -7.66 -0.67 -0.21
CA ILE A 41 -7.23 -1.46 0.94
C ILE A 41 -7.64 -2.94 0.82
N THR A 42 -8.71 -3.21 0.06
CA THR A 42 -9.23 -4.56 -0.20
C THR A 42 -9.34 -4.83 -1.69
N ALA A 43 -9.13 -6.08 -2.11
CA ALA A 43 -9.51 -6.53 -3.45
C ALA A 43 -10.99 -6.22 -3.75
N TYR A 44 -11.29 -5.90 -5.01
CA TYR A 44 -12.61 -5.48 -5.48
C TYR A 44 -12.90 -6.03 -6.89
N PRO A 45 -14.17 -6.13 -7.33
CA PRO A 45 -14.51 -6.49 -8.70
C PRO A 45 -14.03 -5.42 -9.69
N GLY A 46 -13.20 -5.81 -10.64
CA GLY A 46 -12.67 -4.94 -11.69
C GLY A 46 -13.80 -4.35 -12.53
N TRP A 47 -13.66 -3.07 -12.87
CA TRP A 47 -14.68 -2.30 -13.58
C TRP A 47 -15.04 -2.89 -14.95
N ASP A 48 -14.03 -3.36 -15.70
CA ASP A 48 -14.22 -3.77 -17.10
C ASP A 48 -14.67 -5.22 -17.28
N ASN A 49 -14.31 -6.10 -16.34
CA ASN A 49 -14.49 -7.55 -16.51
C ASN A 49 -15.03 -8.27 -15.26
N SER A 50 -15.33 -7.53 -14.20
CA SER A 50 -15.77 -8.06 -12.90
C SER A 50 -14.84 -9.11 -12.28
N ARG A 51 -13.63 -9.29 -12.83
CA ARG A 51 -12.60 -10.12 -12.21
C ARG A 51 -12.20 -9.45 -10.91
N HIS A 52 -12.06 -10.21 -9.84
CA HIS A 52 -11.46 -9.67 -8.63
C HIS A 52 -10.04 -9.19 -8.94
N ALA A 53 -9.84 -7.88 -8.81
CA ALA A 53 -8.53 -7.27 -8.89
C ALA A 53 -7.75 -7.67 -7.64
N GLU A 54 -6.58 -8.27 -7.82
CA GLU A 54 -5.76 -8.76 -6.71
C GLU A 54 -4.90 -7.63 -6.15
N VAL A 55 -5.55 -6.69 -5.46
CA VAL A 55 -4.98 -5.42 -4.99
C VAL A 55 -5.09 -5.28 -3.47
N GLY A 56 -4.43 -4.27 -2.91
CA GLY A 56 -4.53 -3.92 -1.50
C GLY A 56 -3.91 -4.90 -0.52
N LEU A 57 -4.14 -4.63 0.77
CA LEU A 57 -3.65 -5.42 1.90
C LEU A 57 -4.49 -6.68 2.16
N PHE A 58 -5.79 -6.59 1.89
CA PHE A 58 -6.73 -7.65 2.17
C PHE A 58 -7.29 -8.28 0.90
N SER A 59 -7.51 -9.58 0.95
CA SER A 59 -8.23 -10.32 -0.09
C SER A 59 -9.68 -9.84 -0.23
N VAL A 60 -10.38 -10.43 -1.20
CA VAL A 60 -11.84 -10.43 -1.25
C VAL A 60 -12.41 -11.02 0.04
N VAL A 61 -13.64 -10.65 0.36
CA VAL A 61 -14.37 -11.25 1.49
C VAL A 61 -14.60 -12.73 1.21
N GLN A 62 -14.31 -13.56 2.21
CA GLN A 62 -14.54 -15.01 2.17
C GLN A 62 -15.98 -15.34 2.56
N ALA A 63 -16.39 -16.60 2.37
CA ALA A 63 -17.75 -17.05 2.68
C ALA A 63 -18.13 -16.89 4.17
N ASP A 64 -17.15 -16.91 5.07
CA ASP A 64 -17.31 -16.70 6.51
C ASP A 64 -17.29 -15.22 6.92
N GLY A 65 -17.21 -14.29 5.96
CA GLY A 65 -17.11 -12.85 6.21
C GLY A 65 -15.69 -12.35 6.52
N SER A 66 -14.69 -13.24 6.59
CA SER A 66 -13.30 -12.86 6.85
C SER A 66 -12.58 -12.34 5.60
N ARG A 67 -11.37 -11.79 5.80
CA ARG A 67 -10.44 -11.46 4.72
C ARG A 67 -9.06 -11.97 5.08
N HIS A 68 -8.34 -12.48 4.09
CA HIS A 68 -6.94 -12.86 4.25
C HIS A 68 -6.04 -11.64 4.12
N VAL A 69 -5.06 -11.53 5.02
CA VAL A 69 -3.99 -10.54 4.90
C VAL A 69 -2.99 -11.03 3.87
N ARG A 70 -2.66 -10.18 2.91
CA ARG A 70 -1.63 -10.45 1.89
C ARG A 70 -0.26 -10.19 2.51
N LYS A 71 0.41 -11.27 2.92
CA LYS A 71 1.65 -11.23 3.70
C LYS A 71 2.74 -10.30 3.11
N PRO A 72 3.05 -10.34 1.79
CA PRO A 72 4.15 -9.51 1.25
C PRO A 72 3.93 -8.00 1.44
N ILE A 73 2.71 -7.51 1.20
CA ILE A 73 2.43 -6.07 1.37
C ILE A 73 2.28 -5.71 2.85
N ALA A 74 1.83 -6.63 3.70
CA ALA A 74 1.76 -6.42 5.15
C ALA A 74 3.16 -6.25 5.78
N GLU A 75 4.10 -7.11 5.38
CA GLU A 75 5.50 -7.05 5.82
C GLU A 75 6.17 -5.75 5.35
N GLU A 76 5.95 -5.38 4.09
CA GLU A 76 6.48 -4.12 3.56
C GLU A 76 5.86 -2.89 4.24
N LEU A 77 4.55 -2.90 4.49
CA LEU A 77 3.87 -1.83 5.23
C LEU A 77 4.45 -1.68 6.64
N ALA A 78 4.70 -2.79 7.34
CA ALA A 78 5.33 -2.76 8.65
C ALA A 78 6.75 -2.16 8.59
N ARG A 79 7.54 -2.58 7.60
CA ARG A 79 8.89 -2.05 7.36
C ARG A 79 8.88 -0.54 7.09
N GLN A 80 8.01 -0.09 6.21
CA GLN A 80 7.93 1.32 5.82
C GLN A 80 7.44 2.20 6.97
N ARG A 81 6.46 1.74 7.76
CA ARG A 81 6.03 2.44 8.98
C ARG A 81 7.20 2.66 9.95
N ALA A 82 8.04 1.64 10.16
CA ALA A 82 9.21 1.77 11.03
C ALA A 82 10.21 2.82 10.49
N LEU A 83 10.45 2.86 9.18
CA LEU A 83 11.35 3.84 8.56
C LEU A 83 10.83 5.28 8.67
N PHE A 84 9.53 5.52 8.42
CA PHE A 84 8.94 6.85 8.60
C PHE A 84 8.96 7.30 10.06
N THR A 85 8.70 6.40 11.01
CA THR A 85 8.81 6.72 12.44
C THR A 85 10.24 7.10 12.84
N ALA A 86 11.26 6.38 12.34
CA ALA A 86 12.66 6.71 12.63
C ALA A 86 13.07 8.09 12.07
N ASN A 87 12.52 8.49 10.91
CA ASN A 87 12.78 9.80 10.34
C ASN A 87 12.11 10.95 11.12
N LEU A 88 10.93 10.73 11.71
CA LEU A 88 10.27 11.75 12.56
C LEU A 88 11.02 12.05 13.87
N THR A 89 11.96 11.17 14.26
CA THR A 89 12.79 11.35 15.46
C THR A 89 14.15 12.00 15.19
N ARG A 90 14.44 12.37 13.94
CA ARG A 90 15.63 13.15 13.54
C ARG A 90 15.28 14.64 13.48
#